data_AF-A0A929YQY5-F1
#
_entry.id   AF-A0A929YQY5-F1
#
_cell.length_a   1.000
_cell.length_b   1.000
_cell.length_c   1.000
_cell.angle_alpha   90.00
_cell.angle_beta   90.00
_cell.angle_gamma   90.00
#
_symmetry.space_group_name_H-M   'P 1'
#
loop_
_entity.id
_entity.type
_entity.pdbx_description
1 polymer ?
#
loop_
_entity_poly.entity_id
_entity_poly.type
_entity_poly.pdbx_seq_one_letter_code
_entity_poly.pdbx_strand_id
1 'polypeptide(L)' 'RMGCGIGACLACSCKTKSGMQRICKEGPIFEVKEVDF' A
#
# COMPACT_ATOMS: atom_id res chain seq x y z
N ARG A 1 9.46 -0.02 -1.46
CA ARG A 1 10.21 -1.19 -0.95
C ARG A 1 9.50 -1.73 0.27
N MET A 2 9.43 -3.05 0.48
CA MET A 2 8.85 -3.64 1.69
C MET A 2 9.83 -3.62 2.85
N GLY A 3 9.33 -3.37 4.07
CA GLY A 3 10.08 -3.55 5.33
C GLY A 3 9.68 -4.88 6.00
N CYS A 4 8.83 -4.83 7.03
CA CYS A 4 8.41 -6.00 7.82
C CYS A 4 7.52 -7.03 7.11
N GLY A 5 6.88 -6.68 5.98
CA GLY A 5 5.98 -7.60 5.25
C GLY A 5 4.65 -7.97 5.95
N ILE A 6 4.40 -7.51 7.17
CA ILE A 6 3.19 -7.83 7.97
C ILE A 6 2.31 -6.60 8.29
N GLY A 7 2.72 -5.42 7.84
CA GLY A 7 1.96 -4.17 7.98
C GLY A 7 2.24 -3.36 9.24
N ALA A 8 3.28 -3.73 10.02
CA ALA A 8 3.69 -3.04 11.24
C ALA A 8 4.55 -1.80 10.97
N CYS A 9 5.52 -1.89 10.05
CA CYS A 9 6.53 -0.84 9.85
C CYS A 9 6.13 0.26 8.85
N LEU A 10 4.97 0.15 8.20
CA LEU A 10 4.43 1.11 7.22
C LEU A 10 5.33 1.44 6.00
N ALA A 11 6.48 0.77 5.84
CA ALA A 11 7.45 1.06 4.78
C ALA A 11 6.93 0.77 3.36
N CYS A 12 5.88 -0.05 3.24
CA CYS A 12 5.22 -0.39 1.99
C CYS A 12 3.88 0.34 1.82
N SER A 13 3.74 1.52 2.44
CA SER A 13 2.58 2.38 2.25
C SER A 13 2.67 3.13 0.91
N CYS A 14 1.54 3.17 0.18
CA CYS A 14 1.33 3.88 -1.06
C CYS A 14 0.10 4.78 -0.93
N LYS A 15 0.11 5.88 -1.68
CA LYS A 15 -0.99 6.82 -1.69
C LYS A 15 -2.07 6.34 -2.66
N THR A 16 -3.30 6.27 -2.18
CA THR A 16 -4.47 5.92 -2.98
C THR A 16 -5.56 6.97 -2.71
N LYS A 17 -6.63 6.93 -3.50
CA LYS A 17 -7.78 7.83 -3.34
C LYS A 17 -8.51 7.60 -2.01
N SER A 18 -8.38 6.41 -1.43
CA SER A 18 -8.95 6.05 -0.13
C SER A 18 -8.02 6.40 1.04
N GLY A 19 -6.83 6.94 0.76
CA GLY A 19 -5.84 7.32 1.76
C GLY A 19 -4.52 6.57 1.61
N MET A 20 -3.81 6.39 2.72
CA MET A 20 -2.54 5.66 2.72
C MET A 20 -2.81 4.16 2.89
N GLN A 21 -2.54 3.37 1.85
CA GLN A 21 -2.74 1.92 1.85
C GLN A 21 -1.42 1.14 1.84
N ARG A 22 -1.36 0.00 2.51
CA ARG A 22 -0.18 -0.86 2.69
C ARG A 22 -0.21 -2.04 1.72
N ILE A 23 0.80 -2.11 0.87
CA ILE A 23 0.98 -3.20 -0.11
C ILE A 23 0.98 -4.58 0.56
N CYS A 24 1.65 -4.74 1.70
CA CYS A 24 1.77 -6.06 2.35
C CYS A 24 0.49 -6.54 3.05
N LYS A 25 -0.49 -5.68 3.28
CA LYS A 25 -1.70 -6.00 4.05
C LYS A 25 -2.98 -5.87 3.23
N GLU A 26 -3.08 -4.83 2.42
CA GLU A 26 -4.22 -4.59 1.52
C GLU A 26 -4.03 -5.31 0.19
N GLY A 27 -2.79 -5.61 -0.16
CA GLY A 27 -2.44 -6.42 -1.31
C GLY A 27 -1.44 -5.70 -2.21
N PRO A 28 -0.61 -6.43 -2.95
CA PRO A 28 0.32 -5.83 -3.89
C PRO A 28 -0.34 -5.38 -5.21
N ILE A 29 -1.62 -5.70 -5.41
CA ILE A 29 -2.39 -5.43 -6.62
C ILE A 29 -3.53 -4.49 -6.21
N PHE A 30 -3.59 -3.33 -6.85
CA PHE A 30 -4.63 -2.31 -6.68
C PHE A 30 -5.26 -2.01 -8.03
N GLU A 31 -6.52 -1.56 -8.05
CA GLU A 31 -7.07 -1.06 -9.29
C GLU A 31 -6.37 0.25 -9.69
N VAL A 32 -6.11 0.42 -10.99
CA VAL A 32 -5.46 1.64 -11.53
C VAL A 32 -6.24 2.91 -11.15
N LYS A 33 -7.56 2.79 -10.96
CA LYS A 33 -8.41 3.91 -10.55
C LYS A 33 -8.22 4.32 -9.09
N GLU A 34 -7.67 3.46 -8.24
CA GLU A 34 -7.49 3.70 -6.81
C GLU A 34 -6.12 4.31 -6.51
N VAL A 35 -5.08 3.99 -7.28
CA VAL A 35 -3.71 4.47 -7.05
C VAL A 35 -3.53 5.91 -7.52
N ASP A 36 -2.93 6.74 -6.66
CA ASP A 36 -2.50 8.10 -6.98
C ASP A 36 -1.03 8.01 -7.45
N PHE A 37 -0.77 8.33 -8.72
CA PHE A 37 0.56 8.26 -9.35
C PHE A 37 1.46 9.42 -8.95
#